data_AF-A0AA93BCY2-F1
#
_entry.id   AF-A0AA93BCY2-F1
#
_cell.length_a   1.000
_cell.length_b   1.000
_cell.length_c   1.000
_cell.angle_alpha   90.00
_cell.angle_beta   90.00
_cell.angle_gamma   90.00
#
_symmetry.space_group_name_H-M   'P 1'
#
loop_
_entity.id
_entity.type
_entity.pdbx_description
1 polymer ?
#
loop_
_entity_poly.entity_id
_entity_poly.type
_entity_poly.pdbx_seq_one_letter_code
_entity_poly.pdbx_strand_id
1 'polypeptide(L)'
;MYVKIVDRGECFSTTLEFIDGVYANKTEWEKHNFYPQNGMVGEIVKRTPSAYIVKIMDGIYVPMTRRGIEEIGYDEFVAGQCNNVCTGMDEKQKSINSQVDTINSMSGYNWQHLPDLREYFRSDIISNIEKLTCDYKRNIFLPDLEKAALMYSLDMCIEYQNKTGRKIHPMAIEDIVNQVCDVYQDFFSPQFPNSSRENCLQEAKEMMKNENVNNIVQRYYQEVNNRYNWY
;
A
#
# COMPACT_ATOMS: atom_id res chain seq x y z
N MET A 1 -9.21 -17.03 -18.13
CA MET A 1 -10.51 -17.50 -17.56
C MET A 1 -11.47 -16.34 -17.61
N TYR A 2 -12.61 -16.50 -18.26
CA TYR A 2 -13.57 -15.42 -18.49
C TYR A 2 -14.69 -15.42 -17.46
N VAL A 3 -15.14 -14.23 -17.09
CA VAL A 3 -16.20 -14.04 -16.09
C VAL A 3 -17.16 -12.94 -16.49
N LYS A 4 -18.37 -13.00 -15.93
CA LYS A 4 -19.41 -11.97 -15.98
C LYS A 4 -19.65 -11.43 -14.57
N ILE A 5 -19.77 -10.12 -14.43
CA ILE A 5 -20.19 -9.48 -13.17
C ILE A 5 -21.68 -9.74 -12.99
N VAL A 6 -22.05 -10.43 -11.91
CA VAL A 6 -23.45 -10.71 -11.55
C VAL A 6 -23.93 -9.90 -10.37
N ASP A 7 -23.00 -9.43 -9.52
CA ASP A 7 -23.29 -8.51 -8.42
C ASP A 7 -22.16 -7.48 -8.25
N ARG A 8 -22.40 -6.27 -8.77
CA ARG A 8 -21.49 -5.12 -8.64
C ARG A 8 -21.27 -4.67 -7.19
N GLY A 9 -22.14 -5.06 -6.25
CA GLY A 9 -22.00 -4.75 -4.83
C GLY A 9 -20.84 -5.50 -4.16
N GLU A 10 -20.41 -6.62 -4.74
CA GLU A 10 -19.25 -7.40 -4.28
C GLU A 10 -17.92 -6.88 -4.85
N CYS A 11 -17.91 -5.64 -5.35
CA CYS A 11 -16.72 -4.96 -5.84
C CYS A 11 -15.94 -4.31 -4.69
N PHE A 12 -14.63 -4.56 -4.62
CA PHE A 12 -13.74 -3.88 -3.67
C PHE A 12 -13.17 -2.61 -4.27
N SER A 13 -13.93 -1.52 -4.24
CA SER A 13 -13.56 -0.25 -4.87
C SER A 13 -12.28 0.42 -4.30
N THR A 14 -11.78 -0.04 -3.15
CA THR A 14 -10.65 0.56 -2.43
C THR A 14 -9.37 -0.27 -2.45
N THR A 15 -9.27 -1.29 -3.32
CA THR A 15 -8.02 -2.07 -3.36
C THR A 15 -6.83 -1.22 -3.82
N LEU A 16 -5.63 -1.61 -3.40
CA LEU A 16 -4.37 -1.04 -3.90
C LEU A 16 -3.67 -1.98 -4.89
N GLU A 17 -4.44 -2.84 -5.56
CA GLU A 17 -3.90 -3.77 -6.54
C GLU A 17 -3.45 -3.01 -7.79
N PHE A 18 -2.18 -3.23 -8.18
CA PHE A 18 -1.54 -2.56 -9.31
C PHE A 18 -1.20 -3.57 -10.41
N ILE A 19 -1.84 -3.39 -11.57
CA ILE A 19 -1.75 -4.32 -12.70
C ILE A 19 -1.37 -3.50 -13.93
N ASP A 20 -0.26 -3.87 -14.57
CA ASP A 20 0.22 -3.25 -15.82
C ASP A 20 0.29 -1.71 -15.79
N GLY A 21 0.73 -1.15 -14.67
CA GLY A 21 0.86 0.31 -14.53
C GLY A 21 -0.39 1.03 -14.04
N VAL A 22 -1.48 0.31 -13.75
CA VAL A 22 -2.81 0.88 -13.46
C VAL A 22 -3.39 0.30 -12.17
N TYR A 23 -4.06 1.14 -11.37
CA TYR A 23 -4.71 0.70 -10.13
C TYR A 23 -6.10 0.11 -10.38
N ALA A 24 -6.41 -0.99 -9.69
CA ALA A 24 -7.72 -1.62 -9.71
C ALA A 24 -8.64 -1.01 -8.62
N ASN A 25 -8.95 0.29 -8.73
CA ASN A 25 -9.74 0.99 -7.71
C ASN A 25 -10.55 2.17 -8.25
N LYS A 26 -11.44 2.71 -7.40
CA LYS A 26 -12.36 3.79 -7.77
C LYS A 26 -11.66 5.04 -8.28
N THR A 27 -10.54 5.42 -7.68
CA THR A 27 -9.80 6.63 -8.08
C THR A 27 -9.28 6.53 -9.50
N GLU A 28 -8.82 5.34 -9.91
CA GLU A 28 -8.42 5.12 -11.30
C GLU A 28 -9.63 5.11 -12.24
N TRP A 29 -10.72 4.45 -11.84
CA TRP A 29 -11.93 4.37 -12.66
C TRP A 29 -12.58 5.73 -12.91
N GLU A 30 -12.53 6.63 -11.95
CA GLU A 30 -13.03 8.00 -12.07
C GLU A 30 -12.36 8.76 -13.23
N LYS A 31 -11.06 8.53 -13.47
CA LYS A 31 -10.33 9.13 -14.61
C LYS A 31 -10.90 8.71 -15.95
N HIS A 32 -11.55 7.54 -16.01
CA HIS A 32 -12.15 6.97 -17.20
C HIS A 32 -13.68 7.08 -17.22
N ASN A 33 -14.29 7.81 -16.26
CA ASN A 33 -15.73 7.82 -16.03
C ASN A 33 -16.31 6.39 -16.01
N PHE A 34 -15.67 5.49 -15.27
CA PHE A 34 -16.04 4.09 -15.19
C PHE A 34 -16.59 3.74 -13.80
N TYR A 35 -17.55 2.83 -13.78
CA TYR A 35 -17.96 2.12 -12.57
C TYR A 35 -18.50 0.73 -12.98
N PRO A 36 -18.15 -0.35 -12.26
CA PRO A 36 -18.58 -1.69 -12.63
C PRO A 36 -20.10 -1.87 -12.57
N GLN A 37 -20.63 -2.58 -13.56
CA GLN A 37 -22.06 -2.88 -13.70
C GLN A 37 -22.29 -4.38 -13.88
N ASN A 38 -23.48 -4.84 -13.48
CA ASN A 38 -23.91 -6.20 -13.76
C ASN A 38 -24.00 -6.42 -15.28
N GLY A 39 -23.59 -7.60 -15.75
CA GLY A 39 -23.57 -7.97 -17.17
C GLY A 39 -22.29 -7.58 -17.92
N MET A 40 -21.39 -6.80 -17.31
CA MET A 40 -20.04 -6.61 -17.84
C MET A 40 -19.25 -7.91 -17.77
N VAL A 41 -18.37 -8.11 -18.74
CA VAL A 41 -17.55 -9.33 -18.87
C VAL A 41 -16.07 -9.00 -18.86
N GLY A 42 -15.23 -9.93 -18.44
CA GLY A 42 -13.80 -9.70 -18.40
C GLY A 42 -12.99 -10.97 -18.21
N GLU A 43 -11.67 -10.80 -18.26
CA GLU A 43 -10.72 -11.87 -17.99
C GLU A 43 -10.14 -11.73 -16.59
N ILE A 44 -10.03 -12.83 -15.84
CA ILE A 44 -9.29 -12.82 -14.59
C ILE A 44 -7.80 -12.81 -14.87
N VAL A 45 -7.15 -11.70 -14.51
CA VAL A 45 -5.71 -11.49 -14.71
C VAL A 45 -4.89 -11.75 -13.43
N LYS A 46 -5.53 -11.69 -12.26
CA LYS A 46 -4.87 -11.95 -10.97
C LYS A 46 -5.86 -12.48 -9.94
N ARG A 47 -5.40 -13.36 -9.05
CA ARG A 47 -6.11 -13.76 -7.83
C ARG A 47 -5.36 -13.24 -6.61
N THR A 48 -6.09 -12.70 -5.66
CA THR A 48 -5.60 -12.29 -4.34
C THR A 48 -6.31 -13.13 -3.28
N PRO A 49 -5.85 -13.14 -2.02
CA PRO A 49 -6.52 -13.88 -0.95
C PRO A 49 -8.00 -13.51 -0.76
N SER A 50 -8.38 -12.28 -1.11
CA SER A 50 -9.74 -11.75 -0.89
C SER A 50 -10.54 -11.51 -2.17
N ALA A 51 -9.93 -11.46 -3.35
CA ALA A 51 -10.58 -11.00 -4.58
C ALA A 51 -9.95 -11.55 -5.86
N TYR A 52 -10.74 -11.52 -6.94
CA TYR A 52 -10.33 -11.78 -8.32
C TYR A 52 -10.24 -10.44 -9.05
N ILE A 53 -9.11 -10.18 -9.69
CA ILE A 53 -8.91 -8.98 -10.49
C ILE A 53 -9.35 -9.29 -11.91
N VAL A 54 -10.45 -8.66 -12.33
CA VAL A 54 -11.07 -8.83 -13.63
C VAL A 54 -10.68 -7.67 -14.54
N LYS A 55 -10.00 -7.96 -15.65
CA LYS A 55 -9.74 -6.99 -16.72
C LYS A 55 -11.00 -6.87 -17.57
N ILE A 56 -11.67 -5.72 -17.49
CA ILE A 56 -12.89 -5.42 -18.25
C ILE A 56 -12.52 -4.89 -19.63
N MET A 57 -11.52 -4.01 -19.69
CA MET A 57 -10.90 -3.49 -20.91
C MET A 57 -9.48 -3.01 -20.60
N ASP A 58 -8.74 -2.56 -21.61
CA ASP A 58 -7.40 -2.01 -21.39
C ASP A 58 -7.44 -0.82 -20.43
N GLY A 59 -6.63 -0.90 -19.37
CA GLY A 59 -6.58 0.11 -18.31
C GLY A 59 -7.73 0.08 -17.31
N ILE A 60 -8.68 -0.88 -17.39
CA ILE A 60 -9.76 -1.00 -16.40
C ILE A 60 -9.76 -2.38 -15.75
N TYR A 61 -9.32 -2.40 -14.50
CA TYR A 61 -9.24 -3.58 -13.66
C TYR A 61 -10.22 -3.47 -12.49
N VAL A 62 -11.06 -4.48 -12.32
CA VAL A 62 -12.13 -4.51 -11.31
C VAL A 62 -11.90 -5.68 -10.34
N PRO A 63 -11.64 -5.42 -9.05
CA PRO A 63 -11.51 -6.44 -8.02
C PRO A 63 -12.89 -6.89 -7.53
N MET A 64 -13.20 -8.17 -7.69
CA MET A 64 -14.49 -8.76 -7.32
C MET A 64 -14.29 -9.93 -6.36
N THR A 65 -15.20 -10.14 -5.40
CA THR A 65 -15.25 -11.42 -4.68
C THR A 65 -15.70 -12.55 -5.60
N ARG A 66 -15.59 -13.81 -5.15
CA ARG A 66 -16.15 -14.96 -5.88
C ARG A 66 -17.67 -14.86 -6.07
N ARG A 67 -18.40 -14.20 -5.16
CA ARG A 67 -19.87 -14.11 -5.22
C ARG A 67 -20.35 -13.08 -6.24
N GLY A 68 -19.51 -12.09 -6.55
CA GLY A 68 -19.83 -11.03 -7.53
C GLY A 68 -19.64 -11.44 -8.99
N ILE A 69 -19.09 -12.62 -9.25
CA ILE A 69 -18.71 -13.07 -10.60
C ILE A 69 -19.22 -14.47 -10.91
N GLU A 70 -19.59 -14.68 -12.16
CA GLU A 70 -19.94 -15.98 -12.73
C GLU A 70 -18.89 -16.34 -13.79
N GLU A 71 -18.45 -17.60 -13.83
CA GLU A 71 -17.54 -18.09 -14.86
C GLU A 71 -18.30 -18.36 -16.15
N ILE A 72 -17.78 -17.86 -17.27
CA ILE A 72 -18.45 -17.92 -18.57
C ILE A 72 -17.53 -18.52 -19.65
N GLY A 73 -18.15 -19.02 -20.71
CA GLY A 73 -17.44 -19.46 -21.91
C GLY A 73 -16.91 -18.29 -22.76
N TYR A 74 -16.02 -18.60 -23.69
CA TYR A 74 -15.44 -17.60 -24.60
C TYR A 74 -16.50 -16.92 -25.48
N ASP A 75 -17.48 -17.68 -25.98
CA ASP A 75 -18.53 -17.13 -26.86
C ASP A 75 -19.41 -16.11 -26.13
N GLU A 76 -19.75 -16.38 -24.86
CA GLU A 76 -20.48 -15.44 -24.01
C GLU A 76 -19.62 -14.21 -23.67
N PHE A 77 -18.32 -14.40 -23.46
CA PHE A 77 -17.39 -13.29 -23.27
C PHE A 77 -17.36 -12.37 -24.50
N VAL A 78 -17.18 -12.92 -25.71
CA VAL A 78 -17.15 -12.11 -26.95
C VAL A 78 -18.49 -11.40 -27.17
N ALA A 79 -19.61 -12.08 -26.98
CA ALA A 79 -20.94 -11.48 -27.12
C ALA A 79 -21.21 -10.38 -26.09
N GLY A 80 -20.68 -10.54 -24.86
CA GLY A 80 -20.87 -9.60 -23.76
C GLY A 80 -19.97 -8.37 -23.79
N GLN A 81 -18.94 -8.31 -24.63
CA GLN A 81 -18.00 -7.17 -24.68
C GLN A 81 -18.71 -5.83 -24.97
N CYS A 82 -19.84 -5.84 -25.68
CA CYS A 82 -20.63 -4.64 -25.94
C CYS A 82 -21.23 -4.02 -24.67
N ASN A 83 -21.31 -4.77 -23.56
CA ASN A 83 -21.78 -4.29 -22.26
C ASN A 83 -20.69 -3.56 -21.47
N ASN A 84 -19.43 -3.64 -21.88
CA ASN A 84 -18.30 -3.01 -21.19
C ASN A 84 -18.22 -1.52 -21.55
N VAL A 85 -19.14 -0.73 -20.99
CA VAL A 85 -19.27 0.71 -21.26
C VAL A 85 -18.82 1.57 -20.07
N CYS A 86 -18.23 2.73 -20.36
CA CYS A 86 -17.82 3.72 -19.36
C CYS A 86 -18.92 4.77 -19.16
N THR A 87 -19.98 4.41 -18.44
CA THR A 87 -21.13 5.29 -18.15
C THR A 87 -21.07 5.96 -16.78
N GLY A 88 -19.98 5.74 -16.04
CA GLY A 88 -19.77 6.26 -14.70
C GLY A 88 -20.66 5.62 -13.66
N MET A 89 -20.62 6.20 -12.45
CA MET A 89 -21.40 5.76 -11.30
C MET A 89 -22.80 6.39 -11.33
N ASP A 90 -23.84 5.59 -11.08
CA ASP A 90 -25.22 6.09 -10.96
C ASP A 90 -25.41 6.96 -9.69
N GLU A 91 -26.40 7.86 -9.71
CA GLU A 91 -26.61 8.84 -8.62
C GLU A 91 -26.89 8.17 -7.27
N LYS A 92 -27.59 7.03 -7.27
CA LYS A 92 -27.91 6.29 -6.06
C LYS A 92 -26.62 5.73 -5.44
N GLN A 93 -25.75 5.13 -6.24
CA GLN A 93 -24.47 4.59 -5.80
C GLN A 93 -23.49 5.70 -5.40
N LYS A 94 -23.52 6.86 -6.08
CA LYS A 94 -22.78 8.06 -5.66
C LYS A 94 -23.18 8.51 -4.27
N SER A 95 -24.48 8.55 -3.98
CA SER A 95 -25.00 8.93 -2.66
C SER A 95 -24.55 7.95 -1.57
N ILE A 96 -24.64 6.65 -1.82
CA ILE A 96 -24.20 5.60 -0.86
C ILE A 96 -22.69 5.71 -0.60
N ASN A 97 -21.88 5.82 -1.65
CA ASN A 97 -20.42 5.92 -1.51
C ASN A 97 -20.01 7.18 -0.76
N SER A 98 -20.67 8.32 -1.02
CA SER A 98 -20.42 9.58 -0.31
C SER A 98 -20.77 9.50 1.19
N GLN A 99 -21.85 8.81 1.55
CA GLN A 99 -22.18 8.57 2.96
C GLN A 99 -21.13 7.71 3.64
N VAL A 100 -20.65 6.64 2.99
CA VAL A 100 -19.58 5.78 3.51
C VAL A 100 -18.27 6.55 3.64
N ASP A 101 -17.88 7.35 2.64
CA ASP A 101 -16.68 8.17 2.69
C ASP A 101 -16.75 9.23 3.81
N THR A 102 -17.94 9.77 4.10
CA THR A 102 -18.18 10.70 5.22
C THR A 102 -18.07 10.00 6.58
N ILE A 103 -18.61 8.79 6.72
CA ILE A 103 -18.47 8.00 7.95
C ILE A 103 -17.00 7.63 8.19
N ASN A 104 -16.30 7.24 7.14
CA ASN A 104 -14.88 6.91 7.18
C ASN A 104 -14.03 8.13 7.58
N SER A 105 -14.31 9.31 7.02
CA SER A 105 -13.60 10.54 7.40
C SER A 105 -13.90 10.99 8.83
N MET A 106 -15.15 10.87 9.29
CA MET A 106 -15.54 11.20 10.68
C MET A 106 -14.95 10.23 11.71
N SER A 107 -14.68 8.98 11.34
CA SER A 107 -14.06 7.98 12.21
C SER A 107 -12.52 8.02 12.18
N GLY A 108 -11.92 8.93 11.40
CA GLY A 108 -10.47 8.98 11.20
C GLY A 108 -9.93 7.84 10.34
N TYR A 109 -10.81 6.99 9.80
CA TYR A 109 -10.47 5.84 8.98
C TYR A 109 -10.30 6.29 7.53
N ASN A 110 -9.13 6.80 7.16
CA ASN A 110 -8.84 7.07 5.76
C ASN A 110 -8.37 5.77 5.10
N TRP A 111 -9.23 5.11 4.32
CA TRP A 111 -8.87 3.89 3.57
C TRP A 111 -7.72 4.08 2.57
N GLN A 112 -7.39 5.34 2.25
CA GLN A 112 -6.22 5.68 1.42
C GLN A 112 -4.91 5.63 2.22
N HIS A 113 -4.97 5.76 3.55
CA HIS A 113 -3.80 5.74 4.41
C HIS A 113 -3.78 4.54 5.34
N LEU A 114 -2.58 4.13 5.74
CA LEU A 114 -2.42 3.19 6.85
C LEU A 114 -2.92 3.81 8.17
N PRO A 115 -3.40 2.99 9.12
CA PRO A 115 -3.71 3.48 10.46
C PRO A 115 -2.47 4.12 11.10
N ASP A 116 -2.68 4.93 12.14
CA ASP A 116 -1.56 5.49 12.91
C ASP A 116 -0.86 4.36 13.69
N LEU A 117 0.40 4.12 13.34
CA LEU A 117 1.28 3.10 13.91
C LEU A 117 2.40 3.72 14.76
N ARG A 118 2.43 5.04 14.93
CA ARG A 118 3.55 5.76 15.55
C ARG A 118 3.87 5.30 16.98
N GLU A 119 2.86 4.93 17.77
CA GLU A 119 3.09 4.40 19.12
C GLU A 119 3.83 3.06 19.11
N TYR A 120 3.52 2.18 18.15
CA TYR A 120 4.23 0.90 17.98
C TYR A 120 5.67 1.14 17.53
N PHE A 121 5.86 2.02 16.54
CA PHE A 121 7.18 2.40 16.05
C PHE A 121 8.06 3.02 17.13
N ARG A 122 7.46 3.79 18.05
CA ARG A 122 8.20 4.46 19.13
C ARG A 122 9.00 3.48 19.99
N SER A 123 8.41 2.35 20.38
CA SER A 123 9.09 1.34 21.21
C SER A 123 10.29 0.73 20.48
N ASP A 124 10.11 0.35 19.22
CA ASP A 124 11.17 -0.28 18.42
C ASP A 124 12.31 0.70 18.12
N ILE A 125 11.97 1.96 17.81
CA ILE A 125 12.96 3.02 17.53
C ILE A 125 13.82 3.26 18.77
N ILE A 126 13.24 3.33 19.98
CA ILE A 126 14.03 3.46 21.23
C ILE A 126 15.05 2.32 21.32
N SER A 127 14.59 1.07 21.23
CA SER A 127 15.46 -0.12 21.31
C SER A 127 16.55 -0.11 20.22
N ASN A 128 16.22 0.32 19.00
CA ASN A 128 17.18 0.41 17.90
C ASN A 128 18.24 1.50 18.15
N ILE A 129 17.84 2.65 18.71
CA ILE A 129 18.76 3.74 19.06
C ILE A 129 19.65 3.35 20.24
N GLU A 130 19.13 2.66 21.26
CA GLU A 130 19.93 2.10 22.36
C GLU A 130 21.04 1.20 21.82
N LYS A 131 20.70 0.27 20.91
CA LYS A 131 21.70 -0.59 20.26
C LYS A 131 22.71 0.19 19.44
N LEU A 132 22.23 1.13 18.62
CA LEU A 132 23.06 1.94 17.73
C LEU A 132 24.09 2.78 18.50
N THR A 133 23.69 3.30 19.67
CA THR A 133 24.50 4.15 20.54
C THR A 133 25.24 3.38 21.64
N CYS A 134 25.06 2.06 21.72
CA CYS A 134 25.61 1.21 22.76
C CYS A 134 25.19 1.67 24.16
N ASP A 135 23.87 1.71 24.41
CA ASP A 135 23.24 2.24 25.63
C ASP A 135 23.63 3.70 25.87
N TYR A 136 23.55 4.53 24.83
CA TYR A 136 23.91 5.96 24.87
C TYR A 136 25.37 6.26 25.25
N LYS A 137 26.26 5.26 25.25
CA LYS A 137 27.71 5.45 25.48
C LYS A 137 28.41 6.11 24.29
N ARG A 138 27.79 6.12 23.10
CA ARG A 138 28.32 6.73 21.87
C ARG A 138 27.42 7.84 21.37
N ASN A 139 28.06 8.90 20.90
CA ASN A 139 27.38 9.94 20.13
C ASN A 139 26.83 9.35 18.83
N ILE A 140 25.67 9.88 18.43
CA ILE A 140 25.03 9.59 17.15
C ILE A 140 25.08 10.84 16.28
N PHE A 141 25.43 10.68 15.00
CA PHE A 141 25.45 11.77 14.04
C PHE A 141 24.22 11.71 13.13
N LEU A 142 23.89 12.83 12.49
CA LEU A 142 22.73 12.91 11.60
C LEU A 142 22.71 11.81 10.51
N PRO A 143 23.82 11.50 9.81
CA PRO A 143 23.80 10.41 8.83
C PRO A 143 23.48 9.04 9.42
N ASP A 144 23.86 8.79 10.69
CA ASP A 144 23.50 7.55 11.38
C ASP A 144 22.00 7.51 11.71
N LEU A 145 21.42 8.65 12.11
CA LEU A 145 19.98 8.79 12.33
C LEU A 145 19.17 8.63 11.05
N GLU A 146 19.59 9.27 9.95
CA GLU A 146 18.96 9.14 8.63
C GLU A 146 18.99 7.69 8.15
N LYS A 147 20.16 7.04 8.26
CA LYS A 147 20.29 5.63 7.93
C LYS A 147 19.42 4.74 8.81
N ALA A 148 19.36 5.00 10.12
CA ALA A 148 18.52 4.23 11.04
C ALA A 148 17.02 4.38 10.71
N ALA A 149 16.56 5.60 10.44
CA ALA A 149 15.19 5.90 10.05
C ALA A 149 14.83 5.20 8.72
N LEU A 150 15.70 5.29 7.72
CA LEU A 150 15.52 4.61 6.43
C LEU A 150 15.45 3.08 6.61
N MET A 151 16.41 2.48 7.32
CA MET A 151 16.45 1.02 7.48
C MET A 151 15.25 0.49 8.24
N TYR A 152 14.80 1.18 9.29
CA TYR A 152 13.58 0.80 10.01
C TYR A 152 12.32 0.99 9.15
N SER A 153 12.24 2.07 8.36
CA SER A 153 11.12 2.27 7.43
C SER A 153 11.05 1.15 6.38
N LEU A 154 12.19 0.74 5.83
CA LEU A 154 12.29 -0.37 4.89
C LEU A 154 11.89 -1.70 5.54
N ASP A 155 12.31 -1.95 6.78
CA ASP A 155 11.94 -3.14 7.53
C ASP A 155 10.41 -3.24 7.71
N MET A 156 9.78 -2.13 8.11
CA MET A 156 8.31 -2.05 8.24
C MET A 156 7.60 -2.23 6.89
N CYS A 157 8.15 -1.68 5.80
CA CYS A 157 7.62 -1.92 4.45
C CYS A 157 7.71 -3.40 4.05
N ILE A 158 8.83 -4.06 4.33
CA ILE A 158 9.04 -5.49 4.06
C ILE A 158 8.08 -6.33 4.91
N GLU A 159 7.92 -6.01 6.20
CA GLU A 159 7.00 -6.71 7.08
C GLU A 159 5.55 -6.58 6.60
N TYR A 160 5.14 -5.37 6.20
CA TYR A 160 3.82 -5.13 5.61
C TYR A 160 3.61 -5.98 4.34
N GLN A 161 4.59 -6.00 3.43
CA GLN A 161 4.55 -6.82 2.22
C GLN A 161 4.45 -8.32 2.54
N ASN A 162 5.22 -8.80 3.53
CA ASN A 162 5.21 -10.21 3.94
C ASN A 162 3.86 -10.61 4.55
N LYS A 163 3.29 -9.77 5.42
CA LYS A 163 1.98 -10.02 6.05
C LYS A 163 0.82 -9.99 5.05
N THR A 164 0.88 -9.09 4.08
CA THR A 164 -0.18 -8.95 3.07
C THR A 164 -0.04 -9.95 1.91
N GLY A 165 1.16 -10.52 1.71
CA GLY A 165 1.49 -11.36 0.56
C GLY A 165 1.46 -10.61 -0.77
N ARG A 166 1.52 -9.26 -0.74
CA ARG A 166 1.36 -8.37 -1.89
C ARG A 166 2.58 -7.48 -2.01
N LYS A 167 2.95 -7.13 -3.24
CA LYS A 167 3.96 -6.08 -3.48
C LYS A 167 3.48 -4.79 -2.82
N ILE A 168 4.34 -4.14 -2.04
CA ILE A 168 3.95 -2.92 -1.34
C ILE A 168 3.66 -1.78 -2.33
N HIS A 169 2.65 -0.98 -1.99
CA HIS A 169 2.19 0.15 -2.77
C HIS A 169 3.00 1.43 -2.43
N PRO A 170 3.29 2.33 -3.39
CA PRO A 170 4.02 3.57 -3.13
C PRO A 170 3.44 4.46 -2.02
N MET A 171 2.11 4.55 -1.93
CA MET A 171 1.42 5.28 -0.85
C MET A 171 1.60 4.61 0.51
N ALA A 172 1.63 3.28 0.58
CA ALA A 172 1.90 2.57 1.83
C ALA A 172 3.37 2.77 2.26
N ILE A 173 4.31 2.80 1.31
CA ILE A 173 5.70 3.20 1.59
C ILE A 173 5.71 4.63 2.17
N GLU A 174 5.00 5.56 1.54
CA GLU A 174 4.95 6.95 1.99
C GLU A 174 4.36 7.12 3.39
N ASP A 175 3.25 6.43 3.69
CA ASP A 175 2.65 6.45 5.02
C ASP A 175 3.59 5.90 6.09
N ILE A 176 4.20 4.73 5.84
CA ILE A 176 5.14 4.10 6.78
C ILE A 176 6.32 5.04 7.03
N VAL A 177 6.96 5.53 5.97
CA VAL A 177 8.14 6.41 6.08
C VAL A 177 7.78 7.70 6.81
N ASN A 178 6.66 8.34 6.47
CA ASN A 178 6.23 9.57 7.14
C ASN A 178 5.97 9.34 8.63
N GLN A 179 5.26 8.26 8.99
CA GLN A 179 5.00 7.93 10.39
C GLN A 179 6.28 7.59 11.17
N VAL A 180 7.23 6.86 10.56
CA VAL A 180 8.56 6.60 11.18
C VAL A 180 9.31 7.92 11.36
N CYS A 181 9.38 8.77 10.34
CA CYS A 181 10.07 10.06 10.41
C CYS A 181 9.43 11.02 11.41
N ASP A 182 8.10 11.00 11.59
CA ASP A 182 7.43 11.76 12.65
C ASP A 182 7.99 11.36 14.02
N VAL A 183 8.17 10.07 14.30
CA VAL A 183 8.72 9.59 15.57
C VAL A 183 10.18 10.00 15.75
N TYR A 184 10.99 9.95 14.68
CA TYR A 184 12.37 10.45 14.73
C TYR A 184 12.43 11.96 14.98
N GLN A 185 11.53 12.73 14.37
CA GLN A 185 11.45 14.18 14.61
C GLN A 185 10.99 14.51 16.02
N ASP A 186 10.05 13.76 16.58
CA ASP A 186 9.65 13.91 17.98
C ASP A 186 10.84 13.72 18.94
N PHE A 187 11.72 12.75 18.67
CA PHE A 187 12.86 12.44 19.53
C PHE A 187 14.08 13.34 19.31
N PHE A 188 14.33 13.75 18.06
CA PHE A 188 15.59 14.36 17.65
C PHE A 188 15.37 15.72 16.99
N SER A 189 14.29 16.44 17.29
CA SER A 189 14.13 17.82 16.84
C SER A 189 15.05 18.77 17.63
N PRO A 190 15.75 19.71 16.96
CA PRO A 190 15.72 20.02 15.52
C PRO A 190 16.77 19.26 14.67
N GLN A 191 17.53 18.33 15.27
CA GLN A 191 18.64 17.64 14.62
C GLN A 191 18.22 16.74 13.45
N PHE A 192 16.98 16.26 13.41
CA PHE A 192 16.40 15.51 12.28
C PHE A 192 15.43 16.42 11.48
N PRO A 193 15.92 17.19 10.49
CA PRO A 193 15.10 18.15 9.75
C PRO A 193 14.15 17.50 8.75
N ASN A 194 13.25 18.29 8.16
CA ASN A 194 12.36 17.84 7.08
C ASN A 194 13.12 17.37 5.83
N SER A 195 14.31 17.92 5.56
CA SER A 195 15.16 17.41 4.46
C SER A 195 15.57 15.95 4.67
N SER A 196 15.80 15.53 5.92
CA SER A 196 16.12 14.14 6.25
C SER A 196 14.92 13.22 6.00
N ARG A 197 13.70 13.69 6.28
CA ARG A 197 12.46 12.98 5.93
C ARG A 197 12.32 12.82 4.42
N GLU A 198 12.51 13.90 3.66
CA GLU A 198 12.40 13.87 2.19
C GLU A 198 13.42 12.89 1.57
N ASN A 199 14.66 12.90 2.07
CA ASN A 199 15.70 11.94 1.67
C ASN A 199 15.29 10.50 1.99
N CYS A 200 14.83 10.22 3.22
CA CYS A 200 14.36 8.89 3.61
C CYS A 200 13.23 8.40 2.70
N LEU A 201 12.25 9.25 2.38
CA LEU A 201 11.13 8.90 1.52
C LEU A 201 11.58 8.57 0.10
N GLN A 202 12.44 9.40 -0.48
CA GLN A 202 12.96 9.19 -1.83
C GLN A 202 13.79 7.91 -1.91
N GLU A 203 14.71 7.70 -0.95
CA GLU A 203 15.54 6.49 -0.90
C GLU A 203 14.70 5.24 -0.67
N ALA A 204 13.71 5.28 0.23
CA ALA A 204 12.84 4.14 0.48
C ALA A 204 12.05 3.72 -0.78
N LYS A 205 11.50 4.70 -1.51
CA LYS A 205 10.78 4.46 -2.77
C LYS A 205 11.66 3.78 -3.82
N GLU A 206 12.94 4.13 -3.91
CA GLU A 206 13.89 3.48 -4.81
C GLU A 206 14.34 2.11 -4.32
N MET A 207 14.69 1.99 -3.03
CA MET A 207 15.19 0.75 -2.44
C MET A 207 14.12 -0.35 -2.42
N MET A 208 12.84 -0.04 -2.21
CA MET A 208 11.77 -1.03 -2.28
C MET A 208 11.54 -1.62 -3.68
N LYS A 209 12.15 -1.06 -4.73
CA LYS A 209 12.19 -1.67 -6.07
C LYS A 209 13.30 -2.72 -6.20
N ASN A 210 14.27 -2.74 -5.28
CA ASN A 210 15.42 -3.64 -5.30
C ASN A 210 15.06 -4.99 -4.65
N GLU A 211 15.26 -6.08 -5.39
CA GLU A 211 15.00 -7.45 -4.90
C GLU A 211 15.85 -7.82 -3.68
N ASN A 212 17.01 -7.18 -3.50
CA ASN A 212 17.92 -7.44 -2.39
C ASN A 212 17.67 -6.54 -1.16
N VAL A 213 16.61 -5.73 -1.14
CA VAL A 213 16.34 -4.78 -0.05
C VAL A 213 16.35 -5.44 1.33
N ASN A 214 15.77 -6.65 1.44
CA ASN A 214 15.78 -7.42 2.69
C ASN A 214 17.21 -7.74 3.16
N ASN A 215 18.09 -8.18 2.25
CA ASN A 215 19.48 -8.48 2.60
C ASN A 215 20.24 -7.24 3.08
N ILE A 216 19.93 -6.07 2.52
CA ILE A 216 20.54 -4.79 2.92
C ILE A 216 20.09 -4.41 4.34
N VAL A 217 18.79 -4.48 4.62
CA VAL A 217 18.21 -4.21 5.94
C VAL A 217 18.76 -5.18 6.99
N GLN A 218 18.77 -6.48 6.70
CA GLN A 218 19.30 -7.50 7.61
C GLN A 218 20.79 -7.29 7.91
N ARG A 219 21.60 -6.95 6.89
CA ARG A 219 23.02 -6.64 7.09
C ARG A 219 23.22 -5.43 7.99
N TYR A 220 22.42 -4.38 7.82
CA TYR A 220 22.47 -3.20 8.69
C TYR A 220 22.23 -3.58 10.16
N TYR A 221 21.16 -4.33 10.45
CA TYR A 221 20.87 -4.75 11.81
C TYR A 221 21.93 -5.70 12.38
N GLN A 222 22.52 -6.59 11.57
CA GLN A 222 23.65 -7.41 11.97
C GLN A 222 24.86 -6.57 12.37
N GLU A 223 25.22 -5.54 11.60
CA GLU A 223 26.33 -4.64 11.92
C GLU A 223 26.09 -3.87 13.23
N VAL A 224 24.86 -3.35 13.43
CA VAL A 224 24.46 -2.67 14.66
C VAL A 224 24.52 -3.61 15.87
N ASN A 225 23.93 -4.79 15.76
CA ASN A 225 23.93 -5.78 16.84
C ASN A 225 25.33 -6.28 17.18
N ASN A 226 26.16 -6.55 16.16
CA ASN A 226 27.55 -6.93 16.39
C ASN A 226 28.25 -5.85 17.21
N ARG A 227 28.19 -4.58 16.77
CA ARG A 227 28.78 -3.46 17.49
C ARG A 227 28.29 -3.35 18.93
N TYR A 228 26.99 -3.51 19.17
CA TYR A 228 26.40 -3.51 20.50
C TYR A 228 26.96 -4.61 21.40
N ASN A 229 27.10 -5.83 20.87
CA ASN A 229 27.62 -6.98 21.62
C ASN A 229 29.12 -6.88 21.97
N TRP A 230 29.87 -5.97 21.35
CA TRP A 230 31.27 -5.70 21.68
C TRP A 230 31.44 -4.64 22.79
N TYR A 231 30.34 -3.99 23.23
CA TYR A 231 30.31 -2.92 24.24
C TYR A 231 29.78 -3.40 25.61
#